data_AF-A0A2A3FML6-F1
#
_entry.id   AF-A0A2A3FML6-F1
#
_cell.length_a   1.000
_cell.length_b   1.000
_cell.length_c   1.000
_cell.angle_alpha   90.00
_cell.angle_beta   90.00
_cell.angle_gamma   90.00
#
_symmetry.space_group_name_H-M   'P 1'
#
loop_
_entity.id
_entity.type
_entity.pdbx_description
1 polymer ?
#
loop_
_entity_poly.entity_id
_entity_poly.type
_entity_poly.pdbx_seq_one_letter_code
_entity_poly.pdbx_strand_id
1 'polypeptide(L)'
;MPEPHPSTGHAGVGVQHARDGRETLSVAEGILIALRRCSPTEAFDELLRVAHRHHLSVLTVAHALVDLAIGARPPLGSPERHADASGALAEWESRLAHRPGSSR
;
A
#
# COMPACT_ATOMS: atom_id res chain seq x y z
N MET A 1 31.64 41.54 7.37
CA MET A 1 31.40 40.20 7.92
C MET A 1 29.94 39.87 7.62
N PRO A 2 29.62 38.97 6.68
CA PRO A 2 28.22 38.60 6.41
C PRO A 2 27.71 37.62 7.48
N GLU A 3 26.50 37.88 7.97
CA GLU A 3 25.76 37.09 8.95
C GLU A 3 25.38 35.70 8.39
N PRO A 4 25.50 34.60 9.15
CA PRO A 4 24.93 33.32 8.76
C PRO A 4 23.47 33.20 9.25
N HIS A 5 22.52 33.10 8.32
CA HIS A 5 21.21 32.53 8.59
C HIS A 5 21.20 31.06 8.14
N PRO A 6 20.83 30.11 9.01
CA PRO A 6 20.25 28.86 8.57
C PRO A 6 18.73 28.87 8.78
N SER A 7 18.04 28.99 7.66
CA SER A 7 16.62 28.69 7.46
C SER A 7 16.25 27.36 8.11
N THR A 8 15.47 27.41 9.19
CA THR A 8 14.96 26.20 9.85
C THR A 8 13.62 25.81 9.21
N GLY A 9 13.69 25.02 8.15
CA GLY A 9 12.54 24.35 7.55
C GLY A 9 12.49 22.88 7.97
N HIS A 10 12.03 22.58 9.19
CA HIS A 10 11.93 21.19 9.68
C HIS A 10 10.53 20.76 10.17
N ALA A 11 9.51 21.61 10.03
CA ALA A 11 8.15 21.28 10.48
C ALA A 11 7.29 20.51 9.43
N GLY A 12 7.79 20.29 8.21
CA GLY A 12 6.99 19.79 7.09
C GLY A 12 6.91 18.26 6.95
N VAL A 13 7.85 17.51 7.52
CA VAL A 13 8.08 16.09 7.15
C VAL A 13 6.99 15.17 7.72
N GLY A 14 6.49 15.42 8.93
CA GLY A 14 5.48 14.55 9.56
C GLY A 14 4.09 14.59 8.92
N VAL A 15 3.68 15.75 8.39
CA VAL A 15 2.36 15.93 7.76
C VAL A 15 2.34 15.40 6.33
N GLN A 16 3.47 15.47 5.63
CA GLN A 16 3.62 14.94 4.26
C GLN A 16 3.54 13.41 4.26
N HIS A 17 4.32 12.73 5.10
CA HIS A 17 4.27 11.26 5.20
C HIS A 17 2.88 10.73 5.62
N ALA A 18 2.17 11.44 6.52
CA ALA A 18 0.81 11.06 6.90
C ALA A 18 -0.22 11.30 5.78
N ARG A 19 0.02 12.30 4.92
CA ARG A 19 -0.81 12.56 3.74
C ARG A 19 -0.56 11.50 2.66
N ASP A 20 0.70 11.20 2.39
CA ASP A 20 1.13 10.16 1.45
C ASP A 20 0.59 8.78 1.87
N GLY A 21 0.57 8.50 3.18
CA GLY A 21 0.01 7.25 3.70
C GLY A 21 -1.50 7.11 3.49
N ARG A 22 -2.28 8.18 3.72
CA ARG A 22 -3.74 8.17 3.47
C ARG A 22 -4.07 8.10 1.98
N GLU A 23 -3.27 8.76 1.15
CA GLU A 23 -3.40 8.69 -0.30
C GLU A 23 -3.12 7.27 -0.79
N THR A 24 -2.03 6.65 -0.36
CA THR A 24 -1.69 5.26 -0.70
C THR A 24 -2.81 4.30 -0.31
N LEU A 25 -3.39 4.46 0.89
CA LEU A 25 -4.50 3.64 1.34
C LEU A 25 -5.73 3.79 0.44
N SER A 26 -6.09 5.04 0.09
CA SER A 26 -7.20 5.34 -0.81
C SER A 26 -7.01 4.70 -2.20
N VAL A 27 -5.77 4.71 -2.72
CA VAL A 27 -5.44 4.07 -4.00
C VAL A 27 -5.59 2.55 -3.89
N ALA A 28 -5.05 1.94 -2.83
CA ALA A 28 -5.15 0.50 -2.60
C ALA A 28 -6.62 0.04 -2.47
N GLU A 29 -7.46 0.78 -1.73
CA GLU A 29 -8.89 0.52 -1.67
C GLU A 29 -9.55 0.60 -3.05
N GLY A 30 -9.23 1.64 -3.83
CA GLY A 30 -9.73 1.81 -5.20
C GLY A 30 -9.37 0.64 -6.12
N ILE A 31 -8.14 0.11 -6.01
CA ILE A 31 -7.69 -1.07 -6.76
C ILE A 31 -8.56 -2.29 -6.38
N LEU A 32 -8.78 -2.54 -5.09
CA LEU A 32 -9.61 -3.67 -4.64
C LEU A 32 -11.07 -3.54 -5.08
N ILE A 33 -11.65 -2.33 -4.99
CA ILE A 33 -13.01 -2.05 -5.48
C ILE A 33 -13.11 -2.34 -6.98
N ALA A 34 -12.13 -1.87 -7.76
CA ALA A 34 -12.11 -2.08 -9.21
C ALA A 34 -12.02 -3.57 -9.58
N LEU A 35 -11.27 -4.36 -8.82
CA LEU A 35 -11.03 -5.78 -9.12
C LEU A 35 -12.10 -6.71 -8.56
N ARG A 36 -12.64 -6.41 -7.38
CA ARG A 36 -13.57 -7.28 -6.64
C ARG A 36 -15.02 -6.80 -6.62
N ARG A 37 -15.29 -5.57 -7.11
CA ARG A 37 -16.63 -4.94 -7.09
C ARG A 37 -17.25 -4.88 -5.68
N CYS A 38 -16.42 -4.61 -4.67
CA CYS A 38 -16.85 -4.48 -3.27
C CYS A 38 -16.99 -3.01 -2.85
N SER A 39 -17.54 -2.78 -1.66
CA SER A 39 -17.59 -1.45 -1.04
C SER A 39 -16.21 -1.00 -0.51
N PRO A 40 -16.00 0.30 -0.24
CA PRO A 40 -14.76 0.81 0.38
C PRO A 40 -14.47 0.17 1.73
N THR A 41 -15.49 -0.05 2.56
CA THR A 41 -15.34 -0.71 3.86
C THR A 41 -14.86 -2.15 3.71
N GLU A 42 -15.43 -2.91 2.77
CA GLU A 42 -14.97 -4.28 2.51
C GLU A 42 -13.55 -4.34 1.92
N ALA A 43 -13.16 -3.32 1.13
CA ALA A 43 -11.81 -3.20 0.61
C ALA A 43 -10.81 -2.95 1.75
N PHE A 44 -11.10 -2.01 2.65
CA PHE A 44 -10.26 -1.73 3.81
C PHE A 44 -10.17 -2.94 4.76
N ASP A 45 -11.29 -3.61 5.04
CA ASP A 45 -11.30 -4.83 5.85
C ASP A 45 -10.42 -5.93 5.25
N GLU A 46 -10.35 -6.05 3.93
CA GLU A 46 -9.47 -7.00 3.26
C GLU A 46 -7.99 -6.62 3.44
N LEU A 47 -7.65 -5.33 3.30
CA LEU A 47 -6.29 -4.85 3.60
C LEU A 47 -5.91 -5.16 5.06
N LEU A 48 -6.85 -4.98 6.00
CA LEU A 48 -6.64 -5.27 7.42
C LEU A 48 -6.46 -6.77 7.68
N ARG A 49 -7.26 -7.64 7.05
CA ARG A 49 -7.13 -9.10 7.17
C ARG A 49 -5.76 -9.60 6.71
N VAL A 50 -5.29 -9.10 5.57
CA VAL A 50 -3.99 -9.47 5.00
C VAL A 50 -2.86 -8.96 5.91
N ALA A 51 -2.94 -7.71 6.34
CA ALA A 51 -2.00 -7.14 7.29
C ALA A 51 -1.90 -7.98 8.57
N HIS A 52 -3.04 -8.37 9.15
CA HIS A 52 -3.07 -9.18 10.36
C HIS A 52 -2.48 -10.58 10.15
N ARG A 53 -2.81 -11.26 9.04
CA ARG A 53 -2.29 -12.60 8.74
C ARG A 53 -0.76 -12.62 8.57
N HIS A 54 -0.22 -11.58 7.96
CA HIS A 54 1.22 -11.44 7.69
C HIS A 54 1.97 -10.63 8.76
N HIS A 55 1.30 -10.21 9.84
CA HIS A 55 1.88 -9.37 10.90
C HIS A 55 2.50 -8.06 10.38
N LEU A 56 1.90 -7.49 9.32
CA LEU A 56 2.33 -6.24 8.69
C LEU A 56 1.42 -5.08 9.12
N SER A 57 1.87 -3.85 8.87
CA SER A 57 0.99 -2.69 8.94
C SER A 57 0.13 -2.61 7.68
N VAL A 58 -1.10 -2.14 7.82
CA VAL A 58 -2.04 -1.92 6.69
C VAL A 58 -1.40 -1.04 5.62
N LEU A 59 -0.63 -0.02 6.02
CA LEU A 59 0.05 0.85 5.07
C LEU A 59 1.13 0.12 4.25
N THR A 60 1.88 -0.80 4.85
CA THR A 60 2.85 -1.64 4.10
C THR A 60 2.14 -2.53 3.09
N VAL A 61 1.00 -3.10 3.48
CA VAL A 61 0.16 -3.92 2.60
C VAL A 61 -0.42 -3.07 1.45
N ALA A 62 -0.85 -1.84 1.74
CA ALA A 62 -1.34 -0.90 0.73
C ALA A 62 -0.24 -0.52 -0.28
N HIS A 63 0.98 -0.20 0.18
CA HIS A 63 2.11 0.06 -0.72
C HIS A 63 2.41 -1.14 -1.61
N ALA A 64 2.47 -2.34 -1.06
CA ALA A 64 2.70 -3.55 -1.84
C ALA A 64 1.62 -3.76 -2.92
N LEU A 65 0.34 -3.49 -2.60
CA LEU A 65 -0.74 -3.58 -3.59
C LEU A 65 -0.54 -2.59 -4.74
N VAL A 66 -0.20 -1.34 -4.41
CA VAL A 66 -0.01 -0.27 -5.39
C VAL A 66 1.17 -0.61 -6.30
N ASP A 67 2.29 -1.03 -5.72
CA ASP A 67 3.49 -1.46 -6.45
C ASP A 67 3.16 -2.61 -7.41
N LEU A 68 2.40 -3.61 -6.96
CA LEU A 68 1.93 -4.70 -7.82
C LEU A 68 1.08 -4.18 -8.99
N ALA A 69 0.10 -3.31 -8.70
CA ALA A 69 -0.82 -2.82 -9.70
C ALA A 69 -0.14 -1.98 -10.80
N ILE A 70 0.93 -1.27 -10.46
CA ILE A 70 1.73 -0.49 -11.43
C ILE A 70 2.86 -1.32 -12.07
N GLY A 71 3.01 -2.59 -11.70
CA GLY A 71 4.11 -3.45 -12.16
C GLY A 71 5.49 -3.02 -11.66
N ALA A 72 5.54 -2.26 -10.56
CA ALA A 72 6.79 -1.86 -9.94
C ALA A 72 7.35 -3.02 -9.11
N ARG A 73 8.65 -3.30 -9.31
CA ARG A 73 9.40 -4.12 -8.36
C ARG A 73 9.75 -3.22 -7.17
N PRO A 74 9.36 -3.57 -5.94
CA PRO A 74 9.60 -2.69 -4.80
C PRO A 74 11.09 -2.37 -4.67
N PRO A 75 11.46 -1.13 -4.33
CA PRO A 75 12.85 -0.71 -4.19
C PRO A 75 13.54 -1.56 -3.11
N LEU A 76 14.73 -2.08 -3.44
CA LEU A 76 15.57 -2.94 -2.59
C LEU A 76 15.96 -2.22 -1.28
N GLY A 77 15.07 -2.19 -0.29
CA GLY A 77 15.25 -1.36 0.91
C GLY A 77 15.12 -2.08 2.26
N SER A 78 14.49 -3.25 2.35
CA SER A 78 14.30 -3.96 3.65
C SER A 78 13.86 -5.42 3.48
N PRO A 79 14.76 -6.36 3.13
CA PRO A 79 14.42 -7.71 2.63
C PRO A 79 13.44 -8.52 3.51
N GLU A 80 13.42 -8.30 4.83
CA GLU A 80 12.52 -8.99 5.76
C GLU A 80 11.04 -8.61 5.56
N ARG A 81 10.73 -7.30 5.53
CA ARG A 81 9.37 -6.83 5.18
C ARG A 81 8.97 -7.21 3.76
N HIS A 82 9.94 -7.43 2.86
CA HIS A 82 9.70 -7.78 1.47
C HIS A 82 9.34 -9.26 1.31
N ALA A 83 9.90 -10.15 2.13
CA ALA A 83 9.56 -11.57 2.12
C ALA A 83 8.08 -11.77 2.51
N ASP A 84 7.64 -11.16 3.62
CA ASP A 84 6.24 -11.23 4.06
C ASP A 84 5.28 -10.54 3.09
N ALA A 85 5.67 -9.38 2.53
CA ALA A 85 4.89 -8.68 1.52
C ALA A 85 4.79 -9.47 0.21
N SER A 86 5.83 -10.20 -0.20
CA SER A 86 5.81 -11.03 -1.42
C SER A 86 4.84 -12.20 -1.31
N GLY A 87 4.69 -12.79 -0.11
CA GLY A 87 3.68 -13.82 0.16
C GLY A 87 2.25 -13.26 0.05
N ALA A 88 2.01 -12.08 0.64
CA ALA A 88 0.74 -11.38 0.51
C ALA A 88 0.44 -11.00 -0.96
N LEU A 89 1.47 -10.59 -1.71
CA LEU A 89 1.37 -10.24 -3.12
C LEU A 89 0.97 -11.45 -3.97
N ALA A 90 1.64 -12.59 -3.78
CA ALA A 90 1.34 -13.83 -4.51
C ALA A 90 -0.08 -14.34 -4.22
N GLU A 91 -0.56 -14.18 -2.97
CA GLU A 91 -1.95 -14.48 -2.62
C GLU A 91 -2.92 -13.61 -3.42
N TRP A 92 -2.64 -12.31 -3.53
CA TRP A 92 -3.45 -11.38 -4.32
C TRP A 92 -3.35 -11.61 -5.81
N GLU A 93 -2.17 -11.80 -6.37
CA GLU A 93 -1.99 -12.18 -7.78
C GLU A 93 -2.81 -13.43 -8.11
N SER A 94 -2.80 -14.44 -7.23
CA SER A 94 -3.66 -15.62 -7.40
C SER A 94 -5.14 -15.23 -7.38
N ARG A 95 -5.62 -14.48 -6.38
CA ARG A 95 -7.03 -14.05 -6.30
C ARG A 95 -7.46 -13.14 -7.44
N LEU A 96 -6.55 -12.38 -8.03
CA LEU A 96 -6.79 -11.47 -9.15
C LEU A 96 -6.74 -12.21 -10.49
N ALA A 97 -5.82 -13.16 -10.65
CA ALA A 97 -5.73 -14.04 -11.81
C ALA A 97 -6.95 -14.98 -11.85
N HIS A 98 -7.40 -15.45 -10.69
CA HIS A 98 -8.71 -16.08 -10.52
C HIS A 98 -9.79 -15.00 -10.45
N ARG A 99 -9.99 -14.27 -11.57
CA ARG A 99 -11.22 -13.49 -11.76
C ARG A 99 -12.40 -14.42 -11.40
N PRO A 100 -13.22 -14.12 -10.38
CA PRO A 100 -14.55 -14.71 -10.39
C PRO A 100 -15.14 -14.31 -11.74
N GLY A 101 -15.60 -15.29 -12.51
CA GLY A 101 -16.38 -14.99 -13.73
C GLY A 101 -17.36 -13.86 -13.38
N SER A 102 -17.56 -12.85 -14.21
CA SER A 102 -18.24 -13.08 -15.49
C SER A 102 -19.29 -14.20 -15.39
N SER A 103 -20.02 -14.28 -14.27
CA SER A 103 -21.33 -14.90 -14.26
C SER A 103 -22.26 -13.93 -14.97
N ARG A 104 -22.58 -14.34 -16.19
CA ARG A 104 -23.66 -13.83 -17.04
C ARG A 104 -24.98 -13.71 -16.28
#